data_AF-A0A920ELF1-F1
#
_entry.id   AF-A0A920ELF1-F1
#
_cell.length_a   1.000
_cell.length_b   1.000
_cell.length_c   1.000
_cell.angle_alpha   90.00
_cell.angle_beta   90.00
_cell.angle_gamma   90.00
#
_symmetry.space_group_name_H-M   'P 1'
#
loop_
_entity.id
_entity.type
_entity.pdbx_description
1 polymer ?
#
loop_
_entity_poly.entity_id
_entity_poly.type
_entity_poly.pdbx_seq_one_letter_code
_entity_poly.pdbx_strand_id
1 'polypeptide(L)' 'MEISPDVLVKGKDYKIEDIAGADYMLKENKKIELVDIIDKKSTTEIIKNIKKLSS' A
#
# COMPACT_ATOMS: atom_id res chain seq x y z
N MET A 1 -3.28 -15.22 -19.64
CA MET A 1 -4.49 -14.70 -18.97
C MET A 1 -4.02 -13.55 -18.11
N GLU A 2 -4.43 -12.33 -18.43
CA GLU A 2 -4.14 -11.17 -17.59
C GLU A 2 -5.22 -11.05 -16.52
N ILE A 3 -4.83 -10.68 -15.31
CA ILE A 3 -5.75 -10.54 -14.18
C ILE A 3 -6.27 -9.11 -14.16
N SER A 4 -7.60 -8.96 -14.15
CA SER A 4 -8.28 -7.67 -14.06
C SER A 4 -9.14 -7.62 -12.80
N PRO A 5 -8.61 -7.11 -11.67
CA PRO A 5 -9.34 -7.10 -10.41
C PRO A 5 -10.53 -6.14 -10.48
N ASP A 6 -11.59 -6.39 -9.70
CA ASP A 6 -12.70 -5.44 -9.52
C ASP A 6 -12.34 -4.31 -8.54
N VAL A 7 -11.43 -4.62 -7.60
CA VAL A 7 -10.94 -3.69 -6.59
C VAL A 7 -9.42 -3.80 -6.47
N LEU A 8 -8.72 -2.67 -6.56
CA LEU A 8 -7.28 -2.55 -6.32
C LEU A 8 -7.06 -1.87 -4.97
N VAL A 9 -6.36 -2.53 -4.04
CA VAL A 9 -6.13 -2.01 -2.68
C VAL A 9 -4.65 -1.67 -2.48
N LYS A 10 -4.38 -0.49 -1.95
CA LYS A 10 -3.04 -0.03 -1.52
C LYS A 10 -3.12 0.72 -0.20
N GLY A 11 -1.97 0.91 0.45
CA GLY A 11 -1.88 1.73 1.66
C GLY A 11 -2.19 3.20 1.35
N LYS A 12 -2.77 3.91 2.33
CA LYS A 12 -3.09 5.34 2.24
C LYS A 12 -1.87 6.27 2.14
N ASP A 13 -0.68 5.71 2.27
CA ASP A 13 0.60 6.39 2.05
C ASP A 13 0.92 6.58 0.56
N TYR A 14 0.16 5.96 -0.35
CA TYR A 14 0.25 6.18 -1.79
C TYR A 14 -0.74 7.25 -2.29
N LYS A 15 -0.30 8.04 -3.27
CA LYS A 15 -1.23 8.78 -4.14
C LYS A 15 -1.74 7.85 -5.24
N ILE A 16 -2.97 8.06 -5.70
CA ILE A 16 -3.59 7.24 -6.76
C ILE A 16 -2.74 7.24 -8.04
N GLU A 17 -2.20 8.39 -8.43
CA GLU A 17 -1.33 8.55 -9.60
C GLU A 17 -0.02 7.73 -9.56
N ASP A 18 0.45 7.38 -8.36
CA ASP A 18 1.67 6.61 -8.15
C ASP A 18 1.42 5.09 -8.08
N ILE A 19 0.15 4.67 -8.14
CA ILE A 19 -0.22 3.25 -8.04
C ILE A 19 -0.16 2.59 -9.41
N ALA A 20 0.67 1.56 -9.53
CA ALA A 20 0.73 0.72 -10.73
C ALA A 20 -0.65 0.12 -11.04
N GLY A 21 -1.14 0.36 -12.27
CA GLY A 21 -2.45 -0.09 -12.75
C GLY A 21 -3.63 0.82 -12.37
N ALA A 22 -3.39 1.96 -11.72
CA ALA A 22 -4.46 2.91 -11.39
C ALA A 22 -5.11 3.53 -12.64
N ASP A 23 -4.33 3.82 -13.67
CA ASP A 23 -4.79 4.28 -14.98
C ASP A 23 -5.78 3.30 -15.61
N TYR A 24 -5.47 2.01 -15.59
CA TYR A 24 -6.36 0.94 -16.05
C TYR A 24 -7.65 0.90 -15.23
N MET A 25 -7.56 0.89 -13.90
CA MET A 25 -8.72 0.84 -13.02
C MET A 25 -9.66 2.04 -13.25
N LEU A 26 -9.11 3.24 -13.38
CA LEU A 26 -9.89 4.46 -13.64
C LEU A 26 -10.55 4.44 -15.02
N LYS A 27 -9.82 3.99 -16.06
CA LYS A 27 -10.35 3.88 -17.42
C LYS A 27 -11.51 2.89 -17.51
N GLU A 28 -11.41 1.76 -16.82
CA GLU A 28 -12.43 0.72 -16.78
C GLU A 28 -13.52 1.00 -15.73
N ASN A 29 -13.52 2.19 -15.12
CA ASN A 29 -14.46 2.62 -14.07
C ASN A 29 -14.56 1.62 -12.89
N LYS A 30 -13.41 1.03 -12.54
CA LYS A 30 -13.23 0.09 -11.43
C LYS A 30 -12.74 0.79 -10.18
N LYS A 31 -12.72 0.05 -9.07
CA LYS A 31 -12.52 0.61 -7.74
C LYS A 31 -11.05 0.58 -7.30
N ILE A 32 -10.56 1.71 -6.79
CA ILE A 32 -9.30 1.79 -6.06
C ILE A 32 -9.62 2.13 -4.60
N GLU A 33 -9.05 1.39 -3.66
CA GLU A 33 -9.23 1.60 -2.22
C GLU A 33 -7.88 1.85 -1.55
N LEU A 34 -7.82 2.94 -0.79
CA LEU A 34 -6.66 3.32 0.01
C LEU A 34 -6.96 3.06 1.48
N VAL A 35 -6.22 2.15 2.10
CA VAL A 35 -6.48 1.71 3.48
C VAL A 35 -5.47 2.27 4.48
N ASP A 36 -5.94 2.54 5.70
CA ASP A 36 -5.09 2.97 6.80
C ASP A 36 -3.99 1.96 7.09
N ILE A 37 -2.75 2.45 7.17
CA ILE A 37 -1.62 1.66 7.66
C ILE A 37 -1.60 1.72 9.18
N ILE A 38 -1.48 0.56 9.83
CA ILE A 38 -1.34 0.47 11.28
C ILE A 38 0.07 0.90 11.67
N ASP A 39 0.14 1.96 12.49
CA ASP A 39 1.39 2.49 13.01
C ASP A 39 2.18 1.44 13.82
N LYS A 40 3.51 1.62 13.87
CA LYS A 40 4.44 0.80 14.68
C LYS A 40 4.49 -0.69 14.33
N LYS A 41 4.03 -1.06 13.12
CA LYS A 41 4.16 -2.42 12.57
C LYS A 41 5.17 -2.52 11.41
N SER A 42 5.95 -1.48 11.16
CA SER A 42 6.94 -1.50 10.09
C SER A 42 8.19 -2.28 10.49
N THR A 43 8.79 -2.99 9.52
CA THR A 43 10.08 -3.69 9.70
C THR A 43 11.18 -2.74 10.16
N THR A 44 11.17 -1.50 9.64
CA THR A 44 12.10 -0.45 10.05
C THR A 44 12.00 -0.14 11.54
N GLU A 45 10.79 -0.03 12.08
CA GLU A 45 10.58 0.26 13.51
C GLU A 45 10.98 -0.94 14.38
N ILE A 46 10.69 -2.17 13.92
CA ILE A 46 11.16 -3.40 14.57
C ILE A 46 12.69 -3.40 14.69
N ILE A 47 13.40 -3.12 13.59
CA ILE A 47 14.88 -3.07 13.58
C ILE A 47 15.40 -1.99 14.52
N LYS A 48 14.80 -0.79 14.52
CA LYS A 48 15.18 0.30 15.44
C LYS A 48 15.02 -0.11 16.90
N ASN A 49 13.92 -0.80 17.24
CA ASN A 49 13.68 -1.27 18.60
C ASN A 49 14.69 -2.32 19.04
N ILE A 50 15.04 -3.26 18.15
CA ILE A 50 16.10 -4.25 18.43
C ILE A 50 17.43 -3.55 18.73
N LYS A 51 17.83 -2.55 17.92
CA LYS A 51 19.08 -1.80 18.11
C LYS A 51 19.12 -1.03 19.44
N LYS A 52 17.98 -0.50 19.90
CA LYS A 52 17.86 0.20 21.20
C LYS A 52 18.06 -0.73 22.39
N LEU A 53 17.67 -2.00 22.29
CA LEU A 53 17.81 -2.98 23.38
C LEU A 53 19.27 -3.44 23.58
N SER A 54 20.10 -3.32 22.55
CA SER A 54 21.53 -3.66 22.58
C SER A 54 22.45 -2.49 23.01
N SER A 55 21.88 -1.36 23.43
CA SER A 55 22.58 -0.18 23.95
C SER A 55 22.40 -0.08 25.46
#